data_AF-A0A1B8F7W5-F1
#
_entry.id   AF-A0A1B8F7W5-F1
#
_cell.length_a   1.000
_cell.length_b   1.000
_cell.length_c   1.000
_cell.angle_alpha   90.00
_cell.angle_beta   90.00
_cell.angle_gamma   90.00
#
_symmetry.space_group_name_H-M   'P 1'
#
loop_
_entity.id
_entity.type
_entity.pdbx_description
1 polymer ?
#
loop_
_entity_poly.entity_id
_entity_poly.type
_entity_poly.pdbx_seq_one_letter_code
_entity_poly.pdbx_strand_id
1 'polypeptide(L)'
;MSPQGTPIARPVEFWLGDPGSAYVMFAPEFSQAFQTDSTLQGDGSTPQDPELLPLEVHHDTRHFAHKSSPYPRLEIPQDLVGRSDAKGNSPATLHMWGVTHGITLDGTADSGFRHSARETFQRLKPVLDKLKDR
;
A
#
# COMPACT_ATOMS: atom_id res chain seq x y z
N MET A 1 -0.04 -14.82 -11.12
CA MET A 1 0.96 -15.74 -11.71
C MET A 1 0.44 -16.25 -13.05
N SER A 2 1.33 -16.70 -13.93
CA SER A 2 0.93 -17.53 -15.08
C SER A 2 0.39 -18.88 -14.57
N PRO A 3 -0.34 -19.64 -15.41
CA PRO A 3 -0.73 -21.01 -15.08
C PRO A 3 0.45 -21.91 -14.69
N GLN A 4 1.67 -21.53 -15.06
CA GLN A 4 2.93 -22.23 -14.78
C GLN A 4 3.64 -21.74 -13.51
N GLY A 5 3.02 -20.84 -12.72
CA GLY A 5 3.61 -20.31 -11.49
C GLY A 5 4.66 -19.21 -11.69
N THR A 6 4.84 -18.74 -12.93
CA THR A 6 5.77 -17.63 -13.20
C THR A 6 5.14 -16.29 -12.80
N PRO A 7 5.90 -15.39 -12.16
CA PRO A 7 5.45 -14.01 -11.95
C PRO A 7 5.14 -13.34 -13.29
N ILE A 8 4.02 -12.62 -13.34
CA ILE A 8 3.66 -11.78 -14.50
C ILE A 8 3.87 -10.34 -14.08
N ALA A 9 4.76 -9.63 -14.76
CA ALA A 9 4.93 -8.20 -14.59
C ALA A 9 3.82 -7.45 -15.35
N ARG A 10 3.26 -6.42 -14.73
CA ARG A 10 2.31 -5.50 -15.36
C ARG A 10 2.77 -4.08 -15.10
N PRO A 11 2.77 -3.19 -16.10
CA PRO A 11 2.97 -1.77 -15.87
C PRO A 11 1.88 -1.27 -14.92
N VAL A 12 2.29 -0.56 -13.87
CA VAL A 12 1.41 0.13 -12.93
C VAL A 12 1.65 1.61 -13.10
N GLU A 13 0.61 2.37 -13.43
CA GLU A 13 0.67 3.81 -13.32
C GLU A 13 0.52 4.18 -11.84
N PHE A 14 1.53 4.88 -11.32
CA PHE A 14 1.54 5.34 -9.94
C PHE A 14 1.98 6.79 -9.87
N TRP A 15 1.47 7.49 -8.85
CA TRP A 15 1.89 8.81 -8.47
C TRP A 15 2.87 8.68 -7.30
N LEU A 16 4.12 9.01 -7.56
CA LEU A 16 5.13 9.20 -6.53
C LEU A 16 5.03 10.62 -5.99
N GLY A 17 5.32 10.77 -4.70
CA GLY A 17 5.63 12.10 -4.17
C GLY A 17 6.94 12.66 -4.70
N ASP A 18 7.22 13.91 -4.32
CA ASP A 18 8.49 14.57 -4.59
C ASP A 18 9.68 13.76 -4.08
N PRO A 19 10.88 13.93 -4.64
CA PRO A 19 12.10 13.36 -4.08
C PRO A 19 12.19 13.67 -2.58
N GLY A 20 12.24 12.63 -1.75
CA GLY A 20 12.15 12.79 -0.29
C GLY A 20 10.84 12.34 0.34
N SER A 21 9.81 12.06 -0.46
CA SER A 21 8.51 11.57 0.02
C SER A 21 8.58 10.08 0.36
N ALA A 22 7.70 9.67 1.27
CA ALA A 22 7.57 8.29 1.75
C ALA A 22 6.22 7.67 1.38
N TYR A 23 5.66 8.07 0.22
CA TYR A 23 4.37 7.56 -0.28
C TYR A 23 4.37 7.24 -1.78
N VAL A 24 3.48 6.31 -2.13
CA VAL A 24 3.12 5.96 -3.51
C VAL A 24 1.61 5.85 -3.59
N MET A 25 0.98 6.36 -4.64
CA MET A 25 -0.45 6.16 -4.91
C MET A 25 -0.66 5.48 -6.26
N PHE A 26 -1.72 4.69 -6.40
CA PHE A 26 -2.06 4.00 -7.64
C PHE A 26 -3.55 3.66 -7.68
N ALA A 27 -4.00 3.19 -8.84
CA ALA A 27 -5.39 2.83 -9.07
C ALA A 27 -5.81 1.59 -8.26
N PRO A 28 -7.03 1.55 -7.68
CA PRO A 28 -7.46 0.48 -6.76
C PRO A 28 -7.31 -0.95 -7.29
N GLU A 29 -7.42 -1.18 -8.60
CA GLU A 29 -7.34 -2.53 -9.19
C GLU A 29 -6.03 -3.26 -8.88
N PHE A 30 -4.94 -2.54 -8.58
CA PHE A 30 -3.64 -3.14 -8.30
C PHE A 30 -3.52 -3.68 -6.86
N SER A 31 -4.33 -3.20 -5.91
CA SER A 31 -4.30 -3.73 -4.54
C SER A 31 -4.95 -5.10 -4.42
N GLN A 32 -5.80 -5.48 -5.39
CA GLN A 32 -6.51 -6.76 -5.38
C GLN A 32 -5.55 -7.95 -5.28
N ALA A 33 -4.40 -7.87 -5.95
CA ALA A 33 -3.39 -8.93 -5.90
C ALA A 33 -2.86 -9.12 -4.47
N PHE A 34 -2.60 -8.02 -3.76
CA PHE A 34 -2.10 -8.05 -2.38
C PHE A 34 -3.17 -8.55 -1.39
N GLN A 35 -4.43 -8.16 -1.58
CA GLN A 35 -5.55 -8.67 -0.79
C GLN A 35 -5.70 -10.19 -0.95
N THR A 36 -5.66 -10.69 -2.20
CA THR A 36 -5.77 -12.12 -2.47
C THR A 36 -4.63 -12.91 -1.82
N ASP A 37 -3.38 -12.43 -1.93
CA ASP A 37 -2.24 -13.09 -1.25
C ASP A 37 -2.41 -13.08 0.27
N SER A 38 -2.78 -11.94 0.86
CA SER A 38 -3.02 -11.84 2.31
C SER A 38 -4.07 -12.85 2.79
N THR A 39 -5.18 -13.03 2.07
CA THR A 39 -6.20 -14.03 2.42
C THR A 39 -5.72 -15.48 2.32
N LEU A 40 -4.77 -15.76 1.43
CA LEU A 40 -4.19 -17.11 1.25
C LEU A 40 -3.08 -17.41 2.26
N GLN A 41 -2.35 -16.39 2.70
CA GLN A 41 -1.23 -16.50 3.64
C GLN A 41 -1.69 -16.74 5.09
N GLY A 42 -2.95 -16.49 5.40
CA GLY A 42 -3.66 -17.00 6.58
C GLY A 42 -2.81 -17.07 7.85
N ASP A 43 -2.40 -15.93 8.40
CA ASP A 43 -1.64 -15.90 9.66
C ASP A 43 -2.51 -16.21 10.91
N GLY A 44 -3.81 -16.52 10.71
CA GLY A 44 -4.78 -16.79 11.78
C GLY A 44 -5.33 -15.52 12.46
N SER A 45 -4.79 -14.35 12.15
CA SER A 45 -5.30 -13.04 12.53
C SER A 45 -6.01 -12.45 11.31
N THR A 46 -7.34 -12.39 11.38
CA THR A 46 -8.09 -11.49 10.49
C THR A 46 -7.46 -10.10 10.58
N PRO A 47 -7.13 -9.41 9.48
CA PRO A 47 -6.68 -8.03 9.55
C PRO A 47 -7.66 -7.27 10.45
N GLN A 48 -7.17 -6.62 11.51
CA GLN A 48 -8.03 -5.80 12.36
C GLN A 48 -8.79 -4.76 11.52
N ASP A 49 -8.23 -4.41 10.37
CA ASP A 49 -8.79 -3.49 9.41
C ASP A 49 -8.61 -4.01 7.97
N PRO A 50 -9.69 -4.33 7.24
CA PRO A 50 -9.59 -4.84 5.86
C PRO A 50 -9.13 -3.77 4.86
N GLU A 51 -9.11 -2.48 5.24
CA GLU A 51 -8.61 -1.39 4.39
C GLU A 51 -7.12 -1.12 4.59
N LEU A 52 -6.47 -1.76 5.58
CA LEU A 52 -5.05 -1.58 5.88
C LEU A 52 -4.32 -2.91 5.80
N LEU A 53 -3.37 -3.02 4.89
CA LEU A 53 -2.54 -4.21 4.74
C LEU A 53 -1.07 -3.88 5.07
N PRO A 54 -0.49 -4.52 6.11
CA PRO A 54 0.94 -4.40 6.40
C PRO A 54 1.79 -4.95 5.26
N LEU A 55 2.84 -4.20 4.89
CA LEU A 55 3.84 -4.53 3.90
C LEU A 55 5.25 -4.20 4.44
N GLU A 56 6.27 -4.59 3.68
CA GLU A 56 7.64 -4.14 3.87
C GLU A 56 8.14 -3.49 2.57
N VAL A 57 8.93 -2.42 2.70
CA VAL A 57 9.77 -1.92 1.61
C VAL A 57 11.14 -2.58 1.69
N HIS A 58 11.58 -3.14 0.57
CA HIS A 58 12.89 -3.73 0.38
C HIS A 58 13.77 -2.71 -0.36
N HIS A 59 14.53 -1.91 0.39
CA HIS A 59 15.31 -0.79 -0.17
C HIS A 59 16.32 -1.25 -1.23
N ASP A 60 17.03 -2.34 -0.99
CA ASP A 60 18.07 -2.86 -1.92
C ASP A 60 17.55 -3.20 -3.32
N THR A 61 16.27 -3.57 -3.41
CA THR A 61 15.62 -4.01 -4.65
C THR A 61 14.43 -3.13 -5.02
N ARG A 62 14.23 -2.02 -4.30
CA ARG A 62 13.21 -0.99 -4.53
C ARG A 62 11.83 -1.56 -4.82
N HIS A 63 11.31 -2.35 -3.89
CA HIS A 63 9.94 -2.86 -4.01
C HIS A 63 9.22 -2.98 -2.68
N PHE A 64 7.90 -3.00 -2.75
CA PHE A 64 7.02 -3.36 -1.65
C PHE A 64 6.52 -4.79 -1.78
N ALA A 65 6.53 -5.56 -0.71
CA ALA A 65 5.96 -6.91 -0.66
C ALA A 65 5.41 -7.24 0.73
N HIS A 66 4.68 -8.34 0.84
CA HIS A 66 4.31 -8.88 2.14
C HIS A 66 5.52 -9.55 2.79
N LYS A 67 5.65 -9.48 4.12
CA LYS A 67 6.81 -10.05 4.84
C LYS A 67 6.99 -11.56 4.60
N SER A 68 5.88 -12.28 4.50
CA SER A 68 5.87 -13.75 4.36
C SER A 68 5.88 -14.23 2.91
N SER A 69 5.75 -13.33 1.93
CA SER A 69 5.61 -13.71 0.51
C SER A 69 6.39 -12.79 -0.42
N PRO A 70 7.22 -13.32 -1.34
CA PRO A 70 7.95 -12.50 -2.31
C PRO A 70 7.05 -11.90 -3.40
N TYR A 71 5.81 -12.36 -3.53
CA TYR A 71 4.83 -11.88 -4.51
C TYR A 71 3.40 -11.88 -3.95
N PRO A 72 2.54 -10.94 -4.38
CA PRO A 72 2.81 -9.86 -5.32
C PRO A 72 3.76 -8.82 -4.73
N ARG A 73 4.45 -8.11 -5.62
CA ARG A 73 5.33 -6.99 -5.24
C ARG A 73 5.11 -5.79 -6.15
N LEU A 74 5.30 -4.60 -5.61
CA LEU A 74 5.26 -3.34 -6.36
C LEU A 74 6.69 -2.78 -6.43
N GLU A 75 7.28 -2.81 -7.61
CA GLU A 75 8.59 -2.22 -7.87
C GLU A 75 8.46 -0.71 -8.12
N ILE A 76 9.37 0.07 -7.55
CA ILE A 76 9.38 1.54 -7.67
C ILE A 76 10.69 2.03 -8.29
N PRO A 77 10.67 3.11 -9.09
CA PRO A 77 11.82 3.57 -9.87
C PRO A 77 12.82 4.37 -9.04
N GLN A 78 12.45 4.79 -7.83
CA GLN A 78 13.28 5.62 -6.94
C GLN A 78 13.14 5.16 -5.49
N ASP A 79 14.14 5.49 -4.68
CA ASP A 79 14.10 5.23 -3.24
C ASP A 79 13.09 6.16 -2.55
N LEU A 80 12.42 5.64 -1.52
CA LEU A 80 11.60 6.44 -0.63
C LEU A 80 12.45 6.85 0.57
N VAL A 81 12.58 8.16 0.77
CA VAL A 81 13.38 8.69 1.88
C VAL A 81 12.47 8.81 3.09
N GLY A 82 12.65 7.93 4.07
CA GLY A 82 11.97 8.01 5.36
C GLY A 82 12.82 7.58 6.54
N ARG A 83 13.96 6.94 6.28
CA ARG A 83 14.85 6.45 7.32
C ARG A 83 16.27 6.39 6.76
N SER A 84 16.99 7.50 6.91
CA SER A 84 18.36 7.74 6.42
C SER A 84 19.42 6.73 6.94
N ASP A 85 19.00 5.77 7.77
CA ASP A 85 19.80 4.77 8.46
C ASP A 85 19.21 3.34 8.36
N ALA A 86 18.13 3.13 7.58
CA ALA A 86 17.51 1.79 7.46
C ALA A 86 18.42 0.81 6.70
N LYS A 87 19.19 0.02 7.44
CA LYS A 87 19.73 -1.25 6.92
C LYS A 87 18.62 -2.30 6.90
N GLY A 88 18.34 -2.86 5.72
CA GLY A 88 17.34 -3.91 5.53
C GLY A 88 15.95 -3.38 5.19
N ASN A 89 14.90 -4.11 5.54
CA ASN A 89 13.53 -3.76 5.17
C ASN A 89 12.95 -2.72 6.15
N SER A 90 12.05 -1.86 5.68
CA SER A 90 11.28 -0.95 6.54
C SER A 90 9.78 -1.28 6.48
N PRO A 91 9.05 -1.13 7.60
CA PRO A 91 7.62 -1.36 7.62
C PRO A 91 6.88 -0.32 6.75
N ALA A 92 5.86 -0.78 6.06
CA ALA A 92 5.00 0.04 5.22
C ALA A 92 3.56 -0.43 5.36
N THR A 93 2.61 0.45 5.05
CA THR A 93 1.18 0.11 5.06
C THR A 93 0.57 0.42 3.71
N LEU A 94 -0.12 -0.56 3.13
CA LEU A 94 -1.02 -0.37 1.99
C LEU A 94 -2.41 0.05 2.50
N HIS A 95 -2.86 1.20 2.01
CA HIS A 95 -4.13 1.85 2.33
C HIS A 95 -5.12 1.66 1.17
N MET A 96 -6.18 0.91 1.41
CA MET A 96 -7.17 0.47 0.41
C MET A 96 -8.53 1.12 0.64
N TRP A 97 -8.54 2.45 0.71
CA TRP A 97 -9.73 3.26 0.91
C TRP A 97 -9.68 4.52 0.02
N GLY A 98 -10.85 5.09 -0.26
CA GLY A 98 -11.00 6.25 -1.14
C GLY A 98 -11.00 5.90 -2.63
N VAL A 99 -10.69 6.87 -3.48
CA VAL A 99 -10.66 6.70 -4.96
C VAL A 99 -9.29 6.29 -5.50
N THR A 100 -8.25 6.46 -4.69
CA THR A 100 -6.88 6.00 -4.96
C THR A 100 -6.37 5.21 -3.78
N HIS A 101 -5.69 4.11 -4.06
CA HIS A 101 -4.97 3.37 -3.04
C HIS A 101 -3.56 3.90 -2.93
N GLY A 102 -2.90 3.66 -1.81
CA GLY A 102 -1.53 4.10 -1.65
C GLY A 102 -0.77 3.37 -0.57
N ILE A 103 0.55 3.41 -0.65
CA ILE A 103 1.46 2.82 0.31
C ILE A 103 2.25 3.94 0.96
N THR A 104 2.40 3.90 2.28
CA THR A 104 3.26 4.81 3.04
C THR A 104 4.28 4.03 3.85
N LEU A 105 5.50 4.56 4.04
CA LEU A 105 6.41 4.03 5.04
C LEU A 105 5.94 4.38 6.44
N ASP A 106 5.89 3.41 7.33
CA ASP A 106 5.39 3.62 8.68
C ASP A 106 6.34 4.52 9.49
N GLY A 107 5.78 5.35 10.36
CA GLY A 107 6.57 6.29 11.19
C GLY A 107 7.00 7.56 10.46
N THR A 108 6.58 7.77 9.21
CA THR A 108 6.84 8.99 8.44
C THR A 108 5.68 9.99 8.53
N ALA A 109 5.94 11.26 8.17
CA ALA A 109 4.89 12.29 8.10
C ALA A 109 3.76 11.91 7.12
N ASP A 110 4.08 11.24 6.01
CA ASP A 110 3.11 10.76 5.05
C ASP A 110 2.18 9.70 5.65
N SER A 111 2.71 8.79 6.48
CA SER A 111 1.88 7.81 7.19
C SER A 111 0.92 8.50 8.18
N GLY A 112 1.38 9.54 8.87
CA GLY A 112 0.54 10.34 9.78
C GLY A 112 -0.55 11.10 9.02
N PHE A 113 -0.20 11.74 7.90
CA PHE A 113 -1.17 12.42 7.04
C PHE A 113 -2.23 11.45 6.52
N ARG A 114 -1.83 10.27 6.04
CA ARG A 114 -2.76 9.27 5.51
C ARG A 114 -3.73 8.76 6.59
N HIS A 115 -3.26 8.59 7.82
CA HIS A 115 -4.11 8.26 8.96
C HIS A 115 -5.17 9.35 9.22
N SER A 116 -4.76 10.62 9.36
CA SER A 116 -5.70 11.74 9.59
C SER A 116 -6.68 11.94 8.43
N ALA A 117 -6.22 11.75 7.19
CA ALA A 117 -7.06 11.81 6.00
C ALA A 117 -8.14 10.72 6.02
N ARG A 118 -7.80 9.50 6.46
CA ARG A 118 -8.75 8.40 6.61
C ARG A 118 -9.81 8.70 7.66
N GLU A 119 -9.41 9.17 8.85
CA GLU A 119 -10.36 9.55 9.90
C GLU A 119 -11.36 10.60 9.41
N THR A 120 -10.85 11.60 8.69
CA THR A 120 -11.67 12.65 8.07
C THR A 120 -12.62 12.06 7.03
N PHE A 121 -12.12 11.20 6.15
CA PHE A 121 -12.93 10.51 5.15
C PHE A 121 -14.06 9.70 5.79
N GLN A 122 -13.78 8.90 6.82
CA GLN A 122 -14.78 8.11 7.53
C GLN A 122 -15.86 8.98 8.18
N ARG A 123 -15.47 10.13 8.77
CA ARG A 123 -16.43 11.10 9.33
C ARG A 123 -17.31 11.75 8.27
N LEU A 124 -16.76 12.06 7.09
CA LEU A 124 -17.50 12.71 6.00
C LEU A 124 -18.33 11.72 5.18
N LYS A 125 -17.97 10.44 5.14
CA LYS A 125 -18.57 9.42 4.28
C LYS A 125 -20.12 9.41 4.34
N PRO A 126 -20.79 9.42 5.51
CA PRO A 126 -22.25 9.37 5.55
C PRO A 126 -22.93 10.59 4.90
N VAL A 127 -22.26 11.74 4.90
CA VAL A 127 -22.77 12.97 4.26
C VAL A 127 -22.50 12.93 2.76
N LEU A 128 -21.32 12.48 2.34
CA LEU A 128 -20.99 12.29 0.93
C LEU A 128 -21.91 11.27 0.25
N ASP A 129 -22.25 10.18 0.95
CA ASP A 129 -23.19 9.18 0.44
C ASP A 129 -24.58 9.79 0.18
N LYS A 130 -25.07 10.67 1.06
CA LYS A 130 -26.35 11.39 0.85
C LYS A 130 -26.34 12.38 -0.32
N LEU A 131 -25.16 12.85 -0.72
CA LEU A 131 -25.00 13.77 -1.86
C LEU A 131 -24.92 13.04 -3.19
N LYS A 132 -24.58 11.75 -3.21
CA LYS A 132 -24.54 10.94 -4.43
C LYS A 132 -25.92 10.71 -5.06
N ASP A 133 -26.96 10.70 -4.24
CA ASP A 133 -28.34 10.40 -4.64
C ASP A 133 -29.17 11.67 -4.94
N ARG A 134 -28.50 12.82 -5.10
CA ARG A 134 -29.12 14.09 -5.52
C ARG A 134 -28.75 14.42 -6.96
#